data_AF-A0A7C6XBA5-F1
#
_entry.id   AF-A0A7C6XBA5-F1
#
_cell.length_a   1.000
_cell.length_b   1.000
_cell.length_c   1.000
_cell.angle_alpha   90.00
_cell.angle_beta   90.00
_cell.angle_gamma   90.00
#
_symmetry.space_group_name_H-M   'P 1'
#
loop_
_entity.id
_entity.type
_entity.pdbx_description
1 polymer ?
#
loop_
_entity_poly.entity_id
_entity_poly.type
_entity_poly.pdbx_seq_one_letter_code
_entity_poly.pdbx_strand_id
1 'polypeptide(L)'
;MQTQRIRVNTRWLLLATGVLLAVAGLDTRLASAPAGAPTGKPVRNIVLMIADGCGFPQMEAVGLYLHGAKGRLSLDQFPVKLGVSTYCATGKGYDPAQAWADFEYVKKGVTDSAAAATAMATGVKTRNGYIAMDPDKVPVKTVLERAEELGRATGVVTTVQFSHATPAAFLAHNPSRNEYEAIAQEMLLRSKADVIMGCGHPWYRNDGRRRDTPGDYKYVGGEATWAALTAGKAGGDADGDGVDDPWTFIETRDAFRALATGDTPKRVCGVAQVSSTLQLGRPGDRKAAPFEVPLTEGVPTLADMVRGALNVLDNDPDGFVVMIEGGSVDGAGHGNLSGRLIEEGVDFLRAVDAVVEWVNRHSNWDETVLIITADHETGYLAGPGSGPESQPMWKPLVGNGVNKLPGMEWYSTSHTNSLVPLYARGRAAEALTKRVVGKDPVRGDYIDNTEVGKLIFELLQ
;
A
#
# COMPACT_ATOMS: atom_id res chain seq x y z
N MET A 1 -24.24 -25.71 -84.94
CA MET A 1 -23.43 -24.65 -85.58
C MET A 1 -22.09 -24.59 -84.86
N GLN A 2 -20.97 -24.74 -85.59
CA GLN A 2 -19.93 -23.70 -85.78
C GLN A 2 -19.22 -23.28 -84.46
N THR A 3 -17.95 -23.64 -84.22
CA THR A 3 -16.68 -23.13 -84.80
C THR A 3 -16.41 -21.65 -84.47
N GLN A 4 -15.20 -21.19 -84.14
CA GLN A 4 -13.86 -21.82 -84.29
C GLN A 4 -12.83 -21.24 -83.28
N ARG A 5 -11.62 -21.81 -83.23
CA ARG A 5 -10.45 -21.21 -82.57
C ARG A 5 -9.80 -20.15 -83.47
N ILE A 6 -9.19 -19.13 -82.87
CA ILE A 6 -8.03 -18.41 -83.44
C ILE A 6 -6.88 -18.44 -82.40
N ARG A 7 -5.62 -18.42 -82.85
CA ARG A 7 -4.41 -18.72 -82.07
C ARG A 7 -3.17 -18.11 -82.78
N VAL A 8 -2.12 -17.73 -82.02
CA VAL A 8 -0.76 -17.30 -82.47
C VAL A 8 -0.72 -16.09 -83.44
N ASN A 9 0.39 -15.40 -83.80
CA ASN A 9 1.85 -15.47 -83.56
C ASN A 9 2.46 -14.03 -83.78
N THR A 10 3.66 -13.56 -83.40
CA THR A 10 4.86 -14.07 -82.68
C THR A 10 5.48 -12.86 -81.87
N ARG A 11 6.77 -12.42 -81.79
CA ARG A 11 8.14 -12.83 -82.25
C ARG A 11 9.25 -12.21 -81.34
N TRP A 12 10.17 -13.06 -80.85
CA TRP A 12 11.59 -12.87 -80.45
C TRP A 12 12.27 -11.48 -80.43
N LEU A 13 13.11 -11.22 -79.41
CA LEU A 13 14.58 -11.40 -79.50
C LEU A 13 15.26 -11.62 -78.13
N LEU A 14 16.50 -12.11 -78.14
CA LEU A 14 17.39 -12.31 -76.99
C LEU A 14 18.58 -11.33 -77.07
N LEU A 15 19.11 -10.92 -75.92
CA LEU A 15 20.53 -10.57 -75.74
C LEU A 15 20.91 -10.72 -74.27
N ALA A 16 22.10 -11.24 -74.00
CA ALA A 16 22.61 -11.50 -72.66
C ALA A 16 24.06 -11.05 -72.52
N THR A 17 24.35 -10.34 -71.44
CA THR A 17 25.70 -9.96 -70.99
C THR A 17 25.73 -10.04 -69.46
N GLY A 18 26.58 -10.92 -68.93
CA GLY A 18 26.72 -11.14 -67.49
C GLY A 18 27.77 -10.22 -66.86
N VAL A 19 27.62 -9.98 -65.55
CA VAL A 19 28.63 -9.36 -64.67
C VAL A 19 28.76 -10.23 -63.40
N LEU A 20 29.94 -10.18 -62.77
CA LEU A 20 30.39 -11.12 -61.75
C LEU A 20 29.54 -11.10 -60.46
N LEU A 21 29.37 -12.28 -59.87
CA LEU A 21 29.06 -12.43 -58.44
C LEU A 21 30.27 -12.02 -57.60
N ALA A 22 30.17 -10.91 -56.87
CA ALA A 22 31.09 -10.57 -55.79
C ALA A 22 30.55 -11.16 -54.48
N VAL A 23 31.24 -12.15 -53.92
CA VAL A 23 30.87 -12.75 -52.62
C VAL A 23 31.37 -11.84 -51.49
N ALA A 24 30.53 -10.90 -51.07
CA ALA A 24 30.72 -10.17 -49.83
C ALA A 24 30.30 -11.06 -48.65
N GLY A 25 31.24 -11.42 -47.78
CA GLY A 25 30.94 -12.17 -46.56
C GLY A 25 30.16 -11.32 -45.57
N LEU A 26 28.92 -11.71 -45.25
CA LEU A 26 28.21 -11.17 -44.09
C LEU A 26 28.78 -11.84 -42.84
N ASP A 27 29.34 -11.02 -41.95
CA ASP A 27 29.81 -11.42 -40.62
C ASP A 27 28.59 -11.81 -39.78
N THR A 28 28.17 -13.08 -39.82
CA THR A 28 27.03 -13.58 -39.03
C THR A 28 27.41 -13.72 -37.56
N ARG A 29 27.60 -12.58 -36.91
CA ARG A 29 27.63 -12.46 -35.46
C ARG A 29 26.26 -12.83 -34.95
N LEU A 30 26.10 -14.10 -34.56
CA LEU A 30 24.98 -14.57 -33.76
C LEU A 30 24.87 -13.68 -32.54
N ALA A 31 23.87 -12.79 -32.53
CA ALA A 31 23.51 -12.05 -31.34
C ALA A 31 23.13 -13.08 -30.28
N SER A 32 23.91 -13.15 -29.21
CA SER A 32 23.54 -13.95 -28.04
C SER A 32 22.20 -13.45 -27.54
N ALA A 33 21.17 -14.29 -27.61
CA ALA A 33 19.88 -13.99 -26.99
C ALA A 33 20.11 -13.60 -25.52
N PRO A 34 19.38 -12.61 -24.97
CA PRO A 34 19.50 -12.27 -23.57
C PRO A 34 19.23 -13.50 -22.70
N ALA A 35 19.85 -13.54 -21.51
CA ALA A 35 19.69 -14.63 -20.57
C ALA A 35 18.20 -14.88 -20.30
N GLY A 36 17.80 -16.16 -20.27
CA GLY A 36 16.42 -16.58 -20.43
C GLY A 36 15.43 -15.90 -19.48
N ALA A 37 14.27 -15.53 -20.03
CA ALA A 37 13.15 -14.99 -19.25
C ALA A 37 12.80 -15.93 -18.07
N PRO A 38 12.38 -15.40 -16.91
CA PRO A 38 12.01 -16.23 -15.77
C PRO A 38 10.92 -17.24 -16.13
N THR A 39 11.18 -18.54 -15.94
CA THR A 39 10.30 -19.64 -16.38
C THR A 39 9.06 -19.87 -15.48
N GLY A 40 8.60 -18.82 -14.78
CA GLY A 40 7.41 -18.85 -13.94
C GLY A 40 6.27 -18.05 -14.57
N LYS A 41 5.02 -18.39 -14.21
CA LYS A 41 3.84 -17.56 -14.55
C LYS A 41 4.07 -16.09 -14.17
N PRO A 42 3.57 -15.10 -14.94
CA PRO A 42 3.60 -13.69 -14.53
C PRO A 42 2.85 -13.49 -13.20
N VAL A 43 3.19 -12.43 -12.48
CA VAL A 43 2.42 -11.99 -11.31
C VAL A 43 1.18 -11.25 -11.83
N ARG A 44 -0.01 -11.71 -11.44
CA ARG A 44 -1.32 -11.12 -11.76
C ARG A 44 -1.72 -10.09 -10.71
N ASN A 45 -1.57 -10.42 -9.42
CA ASN A 45 -2.07 -9.58 -8.33
C ASN A 45 -0.96 -9.16 -7.36
N ILE A 46 -0.95 -7.89 -6.95
CA ILE A 46 0.00 -7.34 -5.97
C ILE A 46 -0.77 -6.61 -4.88
N VAL A 47 -0.64 -7.09 -3.64
CA VAL A 47 -1.21 -6.45 -2.45
C VAL A 47 -0.08 -5.93 -1.58
N LEU A 48 -0.07 -4.62 -1.33
CA LEU A 48 0.80 -3.98 -0.34
C LEU A 48 -0.04 -3.54 0.86
N MET A 49 0.27 -4.04 2.04
CA MET A 49 -0.38 -3.63 3.29
C MET A 49 0.59 -2.82 4.15
N ILE A 50 0.14 -1.65 4.60
CA ILE A 50 0.92 -0.71 5.43
C ILE A 50 0.19 -0.52 6.76
N ALA A 51 0.83 -0.77 7.89
CA ALA A 51 0.34 -0.32 9.19
C ALA A 51 1.14 0.93 9.61
N ASP A 52 0.59 2.13 9.38
CA ASP A 52 1.28 3.41 9.64
C ASP A 52 1.82 3.43 11.09
N GLY A 53 3.09 3.77 11.28
CA GLY A 53 3.74 3.81 12.59
C GLY A 53 3.99 2.46 13.31
N CYS A 54 3.73 1.31 12.67
CA CYS A 54 3.80 -0.01 13.33
C CYS A 54 5.21 -0.64 13.33
N GLY A 55 6.02 -0.31 14.34
CA GLY A 55 7.28 -1.03 14.61
C GLY A 55 7.12 -2.49 15.07
N PHE A 56 8.26 -3.19 15.20
CA PHE A 56 8.28 -4.56 15.76
C PHE A 56 7.65 -4.65 17.16
N PRO A 57 7.86 -3.69 18.11
CA PRO A 57 7.25 -3.75 19.44
C PRO A 57 5.71 -3.64 19.41
N GLN A 58 5.17 -2.86 18.48
CA GLN A 58 3.72 -2.69 18.26
C GLN A 58 3.11 -4.03 17.81
N MET A 59 3.69 -4.66 16.79
CA MET A 59 3.26 -5.98 16.31
C MET A 59 3.42 -7.07 17.39
N GLU A 60 4.51 -7.02 18.17
CA GLU A 60 4.73 -7.90 19.32
C GLU A 60 3.65 -7.74 20.41
N ALA A 61 3.25 -6.50 20.72
CA ALA A 61 2.20 -6.23 21.70
C ALA A 61 0.85 -6.84 21.29
N VAL A 62 0.49 -6.72 20.01
CA VAL A 62 -0.74 -7.32 19.45
C VAL A 62 -0.69 -8.85 19.55
N GLY A 63 0.43 -9.49 19.19
CA GLY A 63 0.61 -10.94 19.34
C GLY A 63 0.59 -11.43 20.79
N LEU A 64 1.21 -10.69 21.71
CA LEU A 64 1.16 -10.97 23.16
C LEU A 64 -0.27 -10.87 23.70
N TYR A 65 -1.05 -9.87 23.28
CA TYR A 65 -2.45 -9.73 23.66
C TYR A 65 -3.32 -10.88 23.13
N LEU A 66 -3.21 -11.20 21.84
CA LEU A 66 -4.04 -12.23 21.17
C LEU A 66 -3.71 -13.67 21.61
N HIS A 67 -2.44 -13.97 21.88
CA HIS A 67 -1.98 -15.37 22.02
C HIS A 67 -1.18 -15.65 23.30
N GLY A 68 -0.97 -14.64 24.16
CA GLY A 68 -0.17 -14.74 25.38
C GLY A 68 1.33 -14.97 25.15
N ALA A 69 1.77 -15.03 23.89
CA ALA A 69 3.13 -15.38 23.49
C ALA A 69 3.46 -14.81 22.10
N LYS A 70 4.74 -14.54 21.86
CA LYS A 70 5.29 -14.11 20.56
C LYS A 70 5.27 -15.25 19.54
N GLY A 71 5.37 -14.94 18.24
CA GLY A 71 5.58 -15.95 17.19
C GLY A 71 4.35 -16.82 16.92
N ARG A 72 3.16 -16.23 16.93
CA ARG A 72 1.85 -16.91 16.82
C ARG A 72 0.84 -16.22 15.90
N LEU A 73 1.17 -15.07 15.31
CA LEU A 73 0.33 -14.39 14.33
C LEU A 73 0.28 -15.20 13.02
N SER A 74 -0.75 -14.98 12.19
CA SER A 74 -0.80 -15.54 10.83
C SER A 74 0.42 -15.10 9.99
N LEU A 75 0.88 -13.87 10.22
CA LEU A 75 2.14 -13.29 9.69
C LEU A 75 3.40 -14.11 10.01
N ASP A 76 3.50 -14.72 11.20
CA ASP A 76 4.73 -15.40 11.63
C ASP A 76 5.03 -16.65 10.78
N GLN A 77 4.05 -17.15 10.02
CA GLN A 77 4.17 -18.26 9.07
C GLN A 77 4.63 -17.83 7.67
N PHE A 78 4.79 -16.53 7.40
CA PHE A 78 5.18 -16.04 6.07
C PHE A 78 6.66 -16.41 5.77
N PRO A 79 6.98 -16.78 4.52
CA PRO A 79 8.32 -17.27 4.17
C PRO A 79 9.38 -16.15 4.17
N VAL A 80 9.01 -14.93 3.79
CA VAL A 80 9.90 -13.77 3.81
C VAL A 80 9.60 -12.94 5.06
N LYS A 81 10.60 -12.74 5.90
CA LYS A 81 10.56 -11.90 7.11
C LYS A 81 11.86 -11.11 7.20
N LEU A 82 11.75 -9.78 7.20
CA LEU A 82 12.86 -8.83 7.10
C LEU A 82 12.60 -7.61 7.99
N GLY A 83 13.64 -6.82 8.26
CA GLY A 83 13.48 -5.42 8.67
C GLY A 83 13.38 -4.48 7.45
N VAL A 84 12.92 -3.25 7.67
CA VAL A 84 12.95 -2.18 6.66
C VAL A 84 13.47 -0.87 7.28
N SER A 85 14.44 -0.23 6.62
CA SER A 85 14.90 1.13 6.95
C SER A 85 14.08 2.17 6.20
N THR A 86 13.64 3.20 6.93
CA THR A 86 12.51 4.04 6.49
C THR A 86 12.88 5.50 6.22
N TYR A 87 14.03 5.97 6.71
CA TYR A 87 14.57 7.34 6.57
C TYR A 87 14.27 8.03 5.22
N CYS A 88 13.91 9.31 5.27
CA CYS A 88 13.65 10.14 4.09
C CYS A 88 14.96 10.60 3.41
N ALA A 89 14.87 11.31 2.28
CA ALA A 89 16.02 11.82 1.54
C ALA A 89 16.92 12.80 2.33
N THR A 90 16.39 13.41 3.40
CA THR A 90 17.14 14.25 4.35
C THR A 90 17.55 13.51 5.63
N GLY A 91 17.18 12.24 5.77
CA GLY A 91 17.61 11.35 6.85
C GLY A 91 19.03 10.81 6.63
N LYS A 92 19.66 10.27 7.69
CA LYS A 92 21.07 9.85 7.68
C LYS A 92 21.26 8.33 7.53
N GLY A 93 20.33 7.64 6.89
CA GLY A 93 20.31 6.18 6.82
C GLY A 93 19.87 5.51 8.13
N TYR A 94 20.14 4.21 8.23
CA TYR A 94 20.03 3.43 9.47
C TYR A 94 21.36 2.72 9.75
N ASP A 95 21.88 2.87 10.96
CA ASP A 95 23.10 2.24 11.46
C ASP A 95 22.74 1.31 12.63
N PRO A 96 22.79 -0.03 12.44
CA PRO A 96 22.48 -0.99 13.51
C PRO A 96 23.40 -0.87 14.74
N ALA A 97 24.67 -0.49 14.56
CA ALA A 97 25.60 -0.38 15.68
C ALA A 97 25.27 0.82 16.56
N GLN A 98 24.85 1.95 15.97
CA GLN A 98 24.36 3.10 16.73
C GLN A 98 22.97 2.84 17.34
N ALA A 99 22.07 2.19 16.60
CA ALA A 99 20.71 1.91 17.07
C ALA A 99 20.63 1.02 18.32
N TRP A 100 21.65 0.18 18.56
CA TRP A 100 21.77 -0.65 19.77
C TRP A 100 22.83 -0.15 20.76
N ALA A 101 23.33 1.08 20.60
CA ALA A 101 24.31 1.72 21.51
C ALA A 101 23.86 3.08 22.06
N ASP A 102 23.04 3.85 21.33
CA ASP A 102 22.45 5.12 21.77
C ASP A 102 20.92 5.01 21.76
N PHE A 103 20.31 5.02 22.95
CA PHE A 103 18.84 4.96 23.11
C PHE A 103 18.11 6.10 22.38
N GLU A 104 18.78 7.23 22.15
CA GLU A 104 18.22 8.39 21.44
C GLU A 104 18.54 8.38 19.93
N TYR A 105 19.30 7.42 19.40
CA TYR A 105 19.71 7.38 17.99
C TYR A 105 18.50 7.39 17.06
N VAL A 106 17.55 6.48 17.29
CA VAL A 106 16.37 6.30 16.42
C VAL A 106 15.43 7.51 16.44
N LYS A 107 15.51 8.41 17.41
CA LYS A 107 14.69 9.64 17.45
C LYS A 107 15.18 10.74 16.49
N LYS A 108 16.23 10.47 15.71
CA LYS A 108 16.94 11.44 14.84
C LYS A 108 16.79 11.03 13.36
N GLY A 109 16.64 12.01 12.47
CA GLY A 109 16.59 11.78 11.02
C GLY A 109 15.33 11.04 10.52
N VAL A 110 14.23 11.14 11.27
CA VAL A 110 12.99 10.39 11.04
C VAL A 110 12.26 10.82 9.76
N THR A 111 11.68 9.86 9.06
CA THR A 111 10.73 10.11 7.96
C THR A 111 9.37 10.53 8.50
N ASP A 112 8.54 11.11 7.64
CA ASP A 112 7.09 11.12 7.83
C ASP A 112 6.40 10.15 6.85
N SER A 113 5.13 9.86 7.09
CA SER A 113 4.31 8.97 6.24
C SER A 113 4.32 9.36 4.76
N ALA A 114 4.36 10.66 4.44
CA ALA A 114 4.42 11.14 3.05
C ALA A 114 5.70 10.71 2.33
N ALA A 115 6.87 10.93 2.94
CA ALA A 115 8.14 10.52 2.34
C ALA A 115 8.33 9.00 2.35
N ALA A 116 7.81 8.30 3.36
CA ALA A 116 7.91 6.85 3.47
C ALA A 116 6.98 6.12 2.49
N ALA A 117 5.72 6.55 2.38
CA ALA A 117 4.77 6.04 1.40
C ALA A 117 5.24 6.36 -0.02
N THR A 118 5.74 7.57 -0.29
CA THR A 118 6.34 7.91 -1.59
C THR A 118 7.49 6.97 -1.95
N ALA A 119 8.37 6.63 -0.99
CA ALA A 119 9.45 5.69 -1.23
C ALA A 119 8.96 4.27 -1.60
N MET A 120 7.89 3.79 -0.97
CA MET A 120 7.26 2.51 -1.30
C MET A 120 6.42 2.54 -2.58
N ALA A 121 5.82 3.69 -2.91
CA ALA A 121 4.97 3.88 -4.09
C ALA A 121 5.77 4.15 -5.38
N THR A 122 6.98 4.71 -5.28
CA THR A 122 7.79 5.15 -6.44
C THR A 122 9.15 4.47 -6.54
N GLY A 123 9.64 3.85 -5.46
CA GLY A 123 11.03 3.40 -5.36
C GLY A 123 12.06 4.51 -5.17
N VAL A 124 11.63 5.77 -4.95
CA VAL A 124 12.50 6.96 -4.84
C VAL A 124 12.33 7.63 -3.47
N LYS A 125 13.44 7.92 -2.78
CA LYS A 125 13.43 8.69 -1.53
C LYS A 125 13.07 10.15 -1.80
N THR A 126 12.19 10.73 -0.98
CA THR A 126 11.86 12.17 -1.03
C THR A 126 11.98 12.86 0.33
N ARG A 127 11.72 14.17 0.38
CA ARG A 127 11.75 15.01 1.60
C ARG A 127 10.43 14.86 2.37
N ASN A 128 10.47 15.01 3.70
CA ASN A 128 9.26 14.87 4.53
C ASN A 128 8.15 15.82 4.06
N GLY A 129 6.93 15.30 4.00
CA GLY A 129 5.74 16.02 3.55
C GLY A 129 5.53 16.11 2.04
N TYR A 130 6.39 15.53 1.19
CA TYR A 130 6.17 15.45 -0.26
C TYR A 130 5.42 14.15 -0.62
N ILE A 131 4.48 14.25 -1.55
CA ILE A 131 3.58 13.19 -2.00
C ILE A 131 3.90 12.87 -3.47
N ALA A 132 4.38 11.65 -3.74
CA ALA A 132 4.79 11.14 -5.06
C ALA A 132 5.75 12.05 -5.86
N MET A 133 6.51 12.92 -5.19
CA MET A 133 7.48 13.82 -5.82
C MET A 133 8.90 13.49 -5.38
N ASP A 134 9.89 13.74 -6.25
CA ASP A 134 11.31 13.62 -5.92
C ASP A 134 11.76 14.75 -4.95
N PRO A 135 13.02 14.74 -4.47
CA PRO A 135 13.51 15.78 -3.58
C PRO A 135 13.43 17.21 -4.15
N ASP A 136 13.40 17.39 -5.47
CA ASP A 136 13.36 18.69 -6.13
C ASP A 136 11.97 19.08 -6.66
N LYS A 137 10.94 18.33 -6.25
CA LYS A 137 9.50 18.50 -6.53
C LYS A 137 9.07 18.16 -7.96
N VAL A 138 9.80 17.29 -8.65
CA VAL A 138 9.34 16.67 -9.90
C VAL A 138 8.40 15.50 -9.55
N PRO A 139 7.20 15.39 -10.16
CA PRO A 139 6.36 14.19 -10.04
C PRO A 139 7.13 12.92 -10.45
N VAL A 140 7.00 11.86 -9.65
CA VAL A 140 7.60 10.54 -9.90
C VAL A 140 6.49 9.52 -9.99
N LYS A 141 6.39 8.85 -11.14
CA LYS A 141 5.41 7.79 -11.41
C LYS A 141 5.33 6.80 -10.26
N THR A 142 4.09 6.50 -9.87
CA THR A 142 3.73 5.51 -8.86
C THR A 142 3.57 4.10 -9.44
N VAL A 143 3.61 3.09 -8.57
CA VAL A 143 3.32 1.70 -8.92
C VAL A 143 1.88 1.47 -9.37
N LEU A 144 0.92 2.33 -8.98
CA LEU A 144 -0.46 2.21 -9.44
C LEU A 144 -0.58 2.77 -10.86
N GLU A 145 -0.08 3.97 -11.16
CA GLU A 145 -0.01 4.47 -12.54
C GLU A 145 0.71 3.50 -13.50
N ARG A 146 1.70 2.75 -12.99
CA ARG A 146 2.38 1.72 -13.79
C ARG A 146 1.52 0.47 -14.03
N ALA A 147 0.60 0.14 -13.13
CA ALA A 147 -0.37 -0.95 -13.33
C ALA A 147 -1.48 -0.52 -14.30
N GLU A 148 -1.96 0.72 -14.19
CA GLU A 148 -2.90 1.35 -15.13
C GLU A 148 -2.32 1.38 -16.57
N GLU A 149 -1.03 1.69 -16.73
CA GLU A 149 -0.31 1.60 -18.02
C GLU A 149 -0.24 0.18 -18.60
N LEU A 150 -0.53 -0.85 -17.82
CA LEU A 150 -0.59 -2.24 -18.22
C LEU A 150 -2.04 -2.76 -18.31
N GLY A 151 -3.04 -1.88 -18.19
CA GLY A 151 -4.45 -2.24 -18.22
C GLY A 151 -4.90 -3.06 -17.02
N ARG A 152 -4.32 -2.81 -15.84
CA ARG A 152 -4.65 -3.48 -14.58
C ARG A 152 -5.32 -2.55 -13.58
N ALA A 153 -6.44 -3.00 -13.04
CA ALA A 153 -7.20 -2.34 -12.00
C ALA A 153 -6.36 -1.95 -10.76
N THR A 154 -6.65 -0.80 -10.17
CA THR A 154 -5.91 -0.32 -8.99
C THR A 154 -6.77 0.29 -7.89
N GLY A 155 -6.19 0.40 -6.69
CA GLY A 155 -6.85 1.15 -5.63
C GLY A 155 -6.11 1.32 -4.32
N VAL A 156 -6.73 2.13 -3.46
CA VAL A 156 -6.30 2.39 -2.08
C VAL A 156 -7.46 2.16 -1.10
N VAL A 157 -7.15 1.51 0.02
CA VAL A 157 -8.08 1.27 1.14
C VAL A 157 -7.40 1.72 2.42
N THR A 158 -8.06 2.51 3.29
CA THR A 158 -7.44 3.01 4.54
C THR A 158 -8.41 3.08 5.73
N THR A 159 -7.89 2.98 6.95
CA THR A 159 -8.63 3.30 8.18
C THR A 159 -8.65 4.78 8.57
N VAL A 160 -7.96 5.65 7.83
CA VAL A 160 -7.96 7.12 8.01
C VAL A 160 -8.59 7.84 6.82
N GLN A 161 -8.48 9.17 6.70
CA GLN A 161 -8.99 9.87 5.51
C GLN A 161 -8.31 9.38 4.23
N PHE A 162 -9.06 9.13 3.14
CA PHE A 162 -8.45 8.60 1.91
C PHE A 162 -7.44 9.57 1.27
N SER A 163 -7.56 10.87 1.55
CA SER A 163 -6.58 11.90 1.15
C SER A 163 -5.40 12.04 2.12
N HIS A 164 -5.22 11.13 3.08
CA HIS A 164 -4.05 11.12 3.97
C HIS A 164 -2.78 10.74 3.21
N ALA A 165 -1.61 11.05 3.77
CA ALA A 165 -0.34 10.96 3.06
C ALA A 165 -0.03 9.58 2.48
N THR A 166 -0.35 8.51 3.21
CA THR A 166 -0.07 7.14 2.82
C THR A 166 -0.86 6.72 1.56
N PRO A 167 -2.20 6.80 1.51
CA PRO A 167 -2.97 6.57 0.28
C PRO A 167 -2.73 7.62 -0.82
N ALA A 168 -2.52 8.89 -0.44
CA ALA A 168 -2.25 9.95 -1.42
C ALA A 168 -0.98 9.69 -2.24
N ALA A 169 0.08 9.17 -1.63
CA ALA A 169 1.36 8.89 -2.31
C ALA A 169 1.30 7.78 -3.37
N PHE A 170 0.16 7.09 -3.51
CA PHE A 170 -0.08 6.10 -4.57
C PHE A 170 -1.03 6.58 -5.68
N LEU A 171 -1.70 7.73 -5.53
CA LEU A 171 -2.73 8.23 -6.47
C LEU A 171 -2.72 9.76 -6.73
N ALA A 172 -1.80 10.52 -6.14
CA ALA A 172 -1.70 11.97 -6.30
C ALA A 172 -0.25 12.48 -6.19
N HIS A 173 0.01 13.70 -6.66
CA HIS A 173 1.34 14.33 -6.70
C HIS A 173 1.30 15.73 -6.09
N ASN A 174 1.90 15.91 -4.91
CA ASN A 174 1.83 17.20 -4.21
C ASN A 174 3.11 17.57 -3.43
N PRO A 175 3.58 18.83 -3.50
CA PRO A 175 4.72 19.30 -2.71
C PRO A 175 4.42 19.50 -1.21
N SER A 176 3.20 19.19 -0.74
CA SER A 176 2.77 19.30 0.66
C SER A 176 1.62 18.32 0.97
N ARG A 177 1.84 17.38 1.90
CA ARG A 177 0.81 16.46 2.44
C ARG A 177 -0.38 17.14 3.12
N ASN A 178 -0.34 18.47 3.26
CA ASN A 178 -1.40 19.26 3.89
C ASN A 178 -2.40 19.85 2.86
N GLU A 179 -2.12 19.77 1.56
CA GLU A 179 -3.02 20.24 0.49
C GLU A 179 -4.14 19.22 0.23
N TYR A 180 -4.80 18.77 1.30
CA TYR A 180 -5.81 17.70 1.29
C TYR A 180 -6.88 17.87 0.20
N GLU A 181 -7.31 19.11 -0.06
CA GLU A 181 -8.31 19.40 -1.10
C GLU A 181 -7.79 19.14 -2.51
N ALA A 182 -6.58 19.61 -2.84
CA ALA A 182 -5.95 19.37 -4.13
C ALA A 182 -5.60 17.88 -4.34
N ILE A 183 -5.11 17.23 -3.27
CA ILE A 183 -4.83 15.78 -3.24
C ILE A 183 -6.11 14.98 -3.52
N ALA A 184 -7.19 15.24 -2.79
CA ALA A 184 -8.46 14.55 -2.97
C ALA A 184 -9.09 14.84 -4.34
N GLN A 185 -8.93 16.04 -4.90
CA GLN A 185 -9.33 16.36 -6.28
C GLN A 185 -8.53 15.58 -7.32
N GLU A 186 -7.21 15.41 -7.15
CA GLU A 186 -6.40 14.59 -8.06
C GLU A 186 -6.80 13.11 -7.99
N MET A 187 -6.92 12.56 -6.78
CA MET A 187 -7.37 11.18 -6.57
C MET A 187 -8.74 10.91 -7.19
N LEU A 188 -9.73 11.80 -6.99
CA LEU A 188 -11.11 11.58 -7.47
C LEU A 188 -11.34 11.95 -8.93
N LEU A 189 -10.58 12.90 -9.51
CA LEU A 189 -10.89 13.50 -10.82
C LEU A 189 -9.78 13.28 -11.87
N ARG A 190 -8.67 12.62 -11.52
CA ARG A 190 -7.54 12.36 -12.44
C ARG A 190 -6.91 10.97 -12.33
N SER A 191 -6.97 10.33 -11.16
CA SER A 191 -6.50 8.94 -11.06
C SER A 191 -7.43 8.00 -11.83
N LYS A 192 -6.86 6.96 -12.43
CA LYS A 192 -7.61 5.94 -13.21
C LYS A 192 -8.24 4.85 -12.32
N ALA A 193 -7.73 4.69 -11.10
CA ALA A 193 -8.10 3.67 -10.11
C ALA A 193 -9.61 3.34 -9.99
N ASP A 194 -9.89 2.08 -9.68
CA ASP A 194 -11.23 1.50 -9.50
C ASP A 194 -11.71 1.58 -8.05
N VAL A 195 -10.79 1.60 -7.09
CA VAL A 195 -11.13 1.59 -5.66
C VAL A 195 -10.44 2.71 -4.88
N ILE A 196 -11.24 3.58 -4.27
CA ILE A 196 -10.79 4.50 -3.21
C ILE A 196 -11.70 4.29 -2.00
N MET A 197 -11.17 3.78 -0.89
CA MET A 197 -11.94 3.56 0.34
C MET A 197 -11.26 4.15 1.58
N GLY A 198 -11.99 4.92 2.38
CA GLY A 198 -11.47 5.52 3.60
C GLY A 198 -12.48 6.31 4.43
N CYS A 199 -11.96 7.17 5.30
CA CYS A 199 -12.71 8.16 6.09
C CYS A 199 -12.62 9.55 5.42
N GLY A 200 -12.96 10.60 6.17
CA GLY A 200 -12.93 12.00 5.70
C GLY A 200 -14.32 12.65 5.66
N HIS A 201 -15.35 11.95 6.13
CA HIS A 201 -16.73 12.29 5.82
C HIS A 201 -17.16 13.64 6.44
N PRO A 202 -17.58 14.64 5.62
CA PRO A 202 -17.92 15.97 6.12
C PRO A 202 -19.17 15.96 7.02
N TRP A 203 -20.11 15.05 6.80
CA TRP A 203 -21.38 14.97 7.53
C TRP A 203 -21.36 14.10 8.80
N TYR A 204 -20.27 13.41 9.13
CA TYR A 204 -20.22 12.51 10.30
C TYR A 204 -19.11 12.87 11.28
N ARG A 205 -19.29 12.51 12.55
CA ARG A 205 -18.33 12.67 13.65
C ARG A 205 -17.60 11.35 13.91
N ASN A 206 -16.57 11.35 14.76
CA ASN A 206 -15.85 10.13 15.13
C ASN A 206 -16.63 9.18 16.07
N ASP A 207 -17.80 9.59 16.54
CA ASP A 207 -18.75 8.75 17.28
C ASP A 207 -19.81 8.08 16.37
N GLY A 208 -19.60 8.14 15.04
CA GLY A 208 -20.49 7.57 14.03
C GLY A 208 -21.78 8.37 13.82
N ARG A 209 -21.97 9.50 14.53
CA ARG A 209 -23.20 10.29 14.44
C ARG A 209 -23.10 11.34 13.35
N ARG A 210 -24.20 11.49 12.61
CA ARG A 210 -24.36 12.55 11.63
C ARG A 210 -24.35 13.92 12.33
N ARG A 211 -23.82 14.94 11.66
CA ARG A 211 -23.82 16.34 12.07
C ARG A 211 -25.02 17.07 11.47
N ASP A 212 -25.53 18.06 12.18
CA ASP A 212 -26.57 18.98 11.71
C ASP A 212 -26.03 19.96 10.66
N THR A 213 -24.75 20.32 10.77
CA THR A 213 -23.98 21.13 9.81
C THR A 213 -22.76 20.35 9.32
N PRO A 214 -22.29 20.52 8.07
CA PRO A 214 -21.09 19.84 7.60
C PRO A 214 -19.87 20.33 8.40
N GLY A 215 -18.87 19.46 8.48
CA GLY A 215 -17.51 19.82 8.88
C GLY A 215 -16.66 20.25 7.68
N ASP A 216 -15.37 20.01 7.78
CA ASP A 216 -14.41 20.32 6.73
C ASP A 216 -14.55 19.38 5.51
N TYR A 217 -14.61 19.96 4.31
CA TYR A 217 -14.70 19.23 3.04
C TYR A 217 -13.34 18.96 2.38
N LYS A 218 -12.21 19.48 2.88
CA LYS A 218 -10.92 19.33 2.21
C LYS A 218 -10.51 17.87 2.00
N TYR A 219 -10.84 16.99 2.95
CA TYR A 219 -10.56 15.56 2.89
C TYR A 219 -11.31 14.81 1.78
N VAL A 220 -12.26 15.47 1.12
CA VAL A 220 -13.09 14.93 0.04
C VAL A 220 -13.09 15.82 -1.21
N GLY A 221 -12.07 16.67 -1.35
CA GLY A 221 -11.86 17.49 -2.55
C GLY A 221 -12.65 18.79 -2.59
N GLY A 222 -13.19 19.26 -1.47
CA GLY A 222 -14.00 20.46 -1.37
C GLY A 222 -15.50 20.19 -1.61
N GLU A 223 -16.35 21.16 -1.28
CA GLU A 223 -17.82 20.96 -1.27
C GLU A 223 -18.38 20.61 -2.66
N ALA A 224 -17.82 21.20 -3.74
CA ALA A 224 -18.22 20.91 -5.11
C ALA A 224 -17.89 19.48 -5.54
N THR A 225 -16.68 18.99 -5.22
CA THR A 225 -16.25 17.61 -5.49
C THR A 225 -17.08 16.62 -4.68
N TRP A 226 -17.37 16.90 -3.41
CA TRP A 226 -18.27 16.08 -2.60
C TRP A 226 -19.69 16.01 -3.17
N ALA A 227 -20.24 17.15 -3.62
CA ALA A 227 -21.57 17.21 -4.23
C ALA A 227 -21.64 16.46 -5.57
N ALA A 228 -20.57 16.49 -6.37
CA ALA A 228 -20.44 15.67 -7.57
C ALA A 228 -20.30 14.17 -7.24
N LEU A 229 -19.47 13.81 -6.26
CA LEU A 229 -19.20 12.44 -5.83
C LEU A 229 -20.47 11.73 -5.33
N THR A 230 -21.14 12.34 -4.36
CA THR A 230 -22.40 11.83 -3.80
C THR A 230 -23.56 11.80 -4.80
N ALA A 231 -23.46 12.51 -5.93
CA ALA A 231 -24.42 12.48 -7.02
C ALA A 231 -24.08 11.48 -8.15
N GLY A 232 -22.99 10.71 -8.03
CA GLY A 232 -22.52 9.80 -9.09
C GLY A 232 -21.99 10.54 -10.32
N LYS A 233 -21.29 11.66 -10.11
CA LYS A 233 -20.80 12.58 -11.16
C LYS A 233 -19.35 13.03 -10.98
N ALA A 234 -18.72 12.78 -9.84
CA ALA A 234 -17.27 12.92 -9.75
C ALA A 234 -16.62 11.68 -10.38
N GLY A 235 -15.51 11.91 -11.03
CA GLY A 235 -14.76 10.95 -11.81
C GLY A 235 -13.86 11.72 -12.78
N GLY A 236 -13.12 10.97 -13.57
CA GLY A 236 -12.40 11.44 -14.75
C GLY A 236 -12.32 10.28 -15.72
N ASP A 237 -12.06 10.58 -16.99
CA ASP A 237 -11.79 9.62 -18.07
C ASP A 237 -10.70 8.61 -17.65
N ALA A 238 -11.14 7.40 -17.25
CA ALA A 238 -10.29 6.45 -16.55
C ALA A 238 -9.74 5.38 -17.47
N ASP A 239 -10.49 4.92 -18.47
CA ASP A 239 -9.92 4.04 -19.52
C ASP A 239 -9.22 4.84 -20.64
N GLY A 240 -9.65 6.09 -20.93
CA GLY A 240 -9.06 6.96 -21.95
C GLY A 240 -9.89 7.06 -23.24
N ASP A 241 -11.17 6.66 -23.22
CA ASP A 241 -12.06 6.77 -24.40
C ASP A 241 -12.59 8.21 -24.65
N GLY A 242 -12.41 9.12 -23.70
CA GLY A 242 -12.87 10.51 -23.76
C GLY A 242 -14.20 10.78 -23.03
N VAL A 243 -14.71 9.82 -22.24
CA VAL A 243 -15.88 9.95 -21.37
C VAL A 243 -15.46 9.80 -19.91
N ASP A 244 -15.91 10.69 -19.03
CA ASP A 244 -15.61 10.56 -17.59
C ASP A 244 -16.24 9.28 -17.01
N ASP A 245 -15.45 8.41 -16.36
CA ASP A 245 -15.95 7.25 -15.60
C ASP A 245 -16.33 7.69 -14.17
N PRO A 246 -17.63 7.85 -13.83
CA PRO A 246 -18.04 8.32 -12.51
C PRO A 246 -17.88 7.24 -11.43
N TRP A 247 -17.49 7.68 -10.24
CA TRP A 247 -17.47 6.82 -9.06
C TRP A 247 -18.87 6.39 -8.63
N THR A 248 -19.05 5.09 -8.37
CA THR A 248 -20.15 4.63 -7.51
C THR A 248 -19.82 5.03 -6.08
N PHE A 249 -20.62 5.91 -5.47
CA PHE A 249 -20.40 6.34 -4.10
C PHE A 249 -21.07 5.41 -3.08
N ILE A 250 -20.34 5.05 -2.01
CA ILE A 250 -20.91 4.36 -0.83
C ILE A 250 -20.44 4.98 0.49
N GLU A 251 -21.27 4.90 1.53
CA GLU A 251 -20.95 5.40 2.88
C GLU A 251 -21.29 4.44 4.04
N THR A 252 -22.35 3.63 3.91
CA THR A 252 -22.82 2.73 4.98
C THR A 252 -22.01 1.44 5.04
N ARG A 253 -21.77 0.93 6.26
CA ARG A 253 -21.12 -0.38 6.46
C ARG A 253 -21.76 -1.52 5.67
N ASP A 254 -23.08 -1.52 5.55
CA ASP A 254 -23.79 -2.58 4.82
C ASP A 254 -23.56 -2.49 3.31
N ALA A 255 -23.31 -1.29 2.75
CA ALA A 255 -22.87 -1.15 1.37
C ALA A 255 -21.42 -1.65 1.16
N PHE A 256 -20.49 -1.32 2.07
CA PHE A 256 -19.13 -1.90 2.04
C PHE A 256 -19.15 -3.44 2.11
N ARG A 257 -20.09 -4.01 2.87
CA ARG A 257 -20.29 -5.47 2.98
C ARG A 257 -20.96 -6.09 1.76
N ALA A 258 -21.92 -5.40 1.13
CA ALA A 258 -22.57 -5.89 -0.07
C ALA A 258 -21.57 -6.13 -1.22
N LEU A 259 -20.58 -5.23 -1.36
CA LEU A 259 -19.49 -5.39 -2.34
C LEU A 259 -18.71 -6.70 -2.19
N ALA A 260 -18.67 -7.32 -1.01
CA ALA A 260 -17.86 -8.52 -0.76
C ALA A 260 -18.45 -9.82 -1.34
N THR A 261 -19.70 -9.81 -1.81
CA THR A 261 -20.41 -11.03 -2.28
C THR A 261 -21.42 -10.81 -3.42
N GLY A 262 -21.68 -9.56 -3.82
CA GLY A 262 -22.62 -9.23 -4.91
C GLY A 262 -21.92 -8.74 -6.17
N ASP A 263 -22.72 -8.35 -7.17
CA ASP A 263 -22.24 -7.64 -8.36
C ASP A 263 -21.54 -6.34 -7.94
N THR A 264 -20.37 -6.07 -8.51
CA THR A 264 -19.55 -4.90 -8.20
C THR A 264 -19.57 -3.87 -9.34
N PRO A 265 -19.51 -2.55 -9.04
CA PRO A 265 -19.39 -1.52 -10.06
C PRO A 265 -17.98 -1.53 -10.67
N LYS A 266 -17.80 -0.92 -11.86
CA LYS A 266 -16.46 -0.62 -12.42
C LYS A 266 -15.59 0.09 -11.36
N ARG A 267 -16.05 1.28 -10.93
CA ARG A 267 -15.33 2.16 -9.98
C ARG A 267 -16.18 2.40 -8.73
N VAL A 268 -15.58 2.33 -7.54
CA VAL A 268 -16.21 2.64 -6.26
C VAL A 268 -15.36 3.58 -5.40
N CYS A 269 -16.00 4.63 -4.90
CA CYS A 269 -15.45 5.49 -3.87
C CYS A 269 -16.26 5.32 -2.58
N GLY A 270 -15.65 4.71 -1.57
CA GLY A 270 -16.27 4.45 -0.27
C GLY A 270 -15.77 5.39 0.81
N VAL A 271 -16.63 6.30 1.28
CA VAL A 271 -16.30 7.21 2.40
C VAL A 271 -17.13 6.83 3.61
N ALA A 272 -16.54 6.08 4.53
CA ALA A 272 -17.20 5.58 5.74
C ALA A 272 -17.81 6.72 6.57
N GLN A 273 -18.93 6.45 7.26
CA GLN A 273 -19.70 7.40 8.09
C GLN A 273 -18.97 7.83 9.39
N VAL A 274 -17.76 8.38 9.25
CA VAL A 274 -16.87 8.79 10.34
C VAL A 274 -15.90 9.89 9.84
N SER A 275 -15.56 10.88 10.69
CA SER A 275 -14.82 12.06 10.20
C SER A 275 -13.35 11.82 9.87
N SER A 276 -12.56 11.15 10.74
CA SER A 276 -11.11 11.05 10.55
C SER A 276 -10.57 9.63 10.48
N THR A 277 -11.08 8.73 11.31
CA THR A 277 -10.53 7.38 11.53
C THR A 277 -11.65 6.40 11.85
N LEU A 278 -11.58 5.14 11.39
CA LEU A 278 -12.64 4.16 11.66
C LEU A 278 -12.93 3.99 13.17
N GLN A 279 -11.91 3.81 14.01
CA GLN A 279 -12.10 3.48 15.43
C GLN A 279 -11.22 4.26 16.41
N LEU A 280 -10.00 4.68 16.04
CA LEU A 280 -9.05 5.36 16.93
C LEU A 280 -9.63 6.61 17.61
N GLY A 281 -10.15 7.52 16.79
CA GLY A 281 -10.63 8.85 17.18
C GLY A 281 -11.99 8.89 17.88
N ARG A 282 -12.60 7.72 18.15
CA ARG A 282 -13.91 7.62 18.82
C ARG A 282 -13.85 8.08 20.28
N PRO A 283 -14.94 8.65 20.84
CA PRO A 283 -14.97 9.20 22.20
C PRO A 283 -14.88 8.12 23.28
N GLY A 284 -14.89 8.55 24.54
CA GLY A 284 -14.66 7.71 25.72
C GLY A 284 -13.24 7.89 26.25
N ASP A 285 -12.85 7.06 27.23
CA ASP A 285 -11.49 7.07 27.75
C ASP A 285 -10.51 6.49 26.72
N ARG A 286 -9.55 7.32 26.27
CA ARG A 286 -8.52 6.92 25.30
C ARG A 286 -7.38 6.12 25.94
N LYS A 287 -7.33 6.03 27.28
CA LYS A 287 -6.32 5.30 28.06
C LYS A 287 -6.85 4.02 28.72
N ALA A 288 -8.13 3.71 28.53
CA ALA A 288 -8.75 2.44 28.92
C ALA A 288 -8.06 1.23 28.26
N ALA A 289 -8.30 0.02 28.79
CA ALA A 289 -7.77 -1.20 28.21
C ALA A 289 -8.46 -1.54 26.86
N PRO A 290 -7.86 -2.42 26.04
CA PRO A 290 -8.39 -2.75 24.72
C PRO A 290 -9.86 -3.22 24.79
N PHE A 291 -10.71 -2.62 23.96
CA PHE A 291 -12.14 -2.91 23.84
C PHE A 291 -13.01 -2.59 25.07
N GLU A 292 -12.49 -1.95 26.13
CA GLU A 292 -13.31 -1.46 27.25
C GLU A 292 -14.22 -0.29 26.84
N VAL A 293 -13.74 0.57 25.94
CA VAL A 293 -14.58 1.56 25.25
C VAL A 293 -15.17 0.88 24.01
N PRO A 294 -16.51 0.77 23.86
CA PRO A 294 -17.13 0.15 22.69
C PRO A 294 -16.64 0.72 21.37
N LEU A 295 -16.55 -0.12 20.34
CA LEU A 295 -16.33 0.30 18.96
C LEU A 295 -17.51 1.14 18.47
N THR A 296 -17.25 2.09 17.58
CA THR A 296 -18.30 2.89 16.93
C THR A 296 -19.15 1.97 16.04
N GLU A 297 -20.45 1.85 16.37
CA GLU A 297 -21.44 1.12 15.58
C GLU A 297 -21.68 1.77 14.21
N GLY A 298 -22.19 1.01 13.24
CA GLY A 298 -22.47 1.50 11.88
C GLY A 298 -21.23 1.77 10.99
N VAL A 299 -20.03 1.87 11.56
CA VAL A 299 -18.76 2.04 10.82
C VAL A 299 -18.20 0.66 10.42
N PRO A 300 -17.70 0.48 9.18
CA PRO A 300 -17.04 -0.76 8.74
C PRO A 300 -15.71 -1.01 9.47
N THR A 301 -15.25 -2.25 9.47
CA THR A 301 -13.84 -2.59 9.77
C THR A 301 -13.00 -2.50 8.50
N LEU A 302 -11.67 -2.43 8.64
CA LEU A 302 -10.76 -2.56 7.49
C LEU A 302 -11.00 -3.90 6.76
N ALA A 303 -11.31 -4.95 7.53
CA ALA A 303 -11.64 -6.27 6.99
C ALA A 303 -13.04 -6.37 6.31
N ASP A 304 -13.98 -5.46 6.61
CA ASP A 304 -15.21 -5.30 5.82
C ASP A 304 -14.84 -4.64 4.46
N MET A 305 -14.06 -3.55 4.50
CA MET A 305 -13.67 -2.76 3.31
C MET A 305 -12.78 -3.55 2.33
N VAL A 306 -11.78 -4.27 2.82
CA VAL A 306 -10.84 -5.05 2.00
C VAL A 306 -11.53 -6.16 1.22
N ARG A 307 -12.54 -6.83 1.80
CA ARG A 307 -13.30 -7.86 1.05
C ARG A 307 -14.13 -7.25 -0.08
N GLY A 308 -14.70 -6.05 0.13
CA GLY A 308 -15.36 -5.29 -0.93
C GLY A 308 -14.39 -4.84 -2.02
N ALA A 309 -13.24 -4.28 -1.64
CA ALA A 309 -12.21 -3.83 -2.58
C ALA A 309 -11.68 -4.98 -3.48
N LEU A 310 -11.31 -6.12 -2.90
CA LEU A 310 -10.79 -7.25 -3.67
C LEU A 310 -11.83 -7.84 -4.63
N ASN A 311 -13.13 -7.81 -4.30
CA ASN A 311 -14.20 -8.27 -5.18
C ASN A 311 -14.60 -7.25 -6.28
N VAL A 312 -14.13 -5.99 -6.18
CA VAL A 312 -14.17 -5.04 -7.30
C VAL A 312 -12.98 -5.28 -8.23
N LEU A 313 -11.78 -5.42 -7.67
CA LEU A 313 -10.52 -5.52 -8.40
C LEU A 313 -10.31 -6.87 -9.12
N ASP A 314 -10.86 -7.98 -8.60
CA ASP A 314 -10.77 -9.32 -9.24
C ASP A 314 -11.64 -9.45 -10.51
N ASN A 315 -12.45 -8.44 -10.84
CA ASN A 315 -13.13 -8.35 -12.15
C ASN A 315 -12.13 -8.22 -13.32
N ASP A 316 -10.93 -7.70 -13.05
CA ASP A 316 -9.92 -7.46 -14.08
C ASP A 316 -9.20 -8.77 -14.48
N PRO A 317 -9.26 -9.19 -15.76
CA PRO A 317 -8.60 -10.41 -16.21
C PRO A 317 -7.06 -10.35 -16.12
N ASP A 318 -6.46 -9.18 -16.37
CA ASP A 318 -5.01 -8.94 -16.33
C ASP A 318 -4.49 -8.72 -14.89
N GLY A 319 -5.39 -8.48 -13.94
CA GLY A 319 -5.16 -8.48 -12.50
C GLY A 319 -5.08 -7.09 -11.90
N PHE A 320 -4.63 -6.98 -10.64
CA PHE A 320 -4.67 -5.70 -9.92
C PHE A 320 -3.45 -5.39 -9.06
N VAL A 321 -3.31 -4.10 -8.71
CA VAL A 321 -2.37 -3.61 -7.69
C VAL A 321 -3.11 -2.75 -6.66
N VAL A 322 -3.05 -3.13 -5.38
CA VAL A 322 -3.79 -2.44 -4.31
C VAL A 322 -2.93 -2.15 -3.09
N MET A 323 -3.10 -0.95 -2.52
CA MET A 323 -2.51 -0.55 -1.24
C MET A 323 -3.58 -0.51 -0.14
N ILE A 324 -3.31 -1.15 1.00
CA ILE A 324 -4.24 -1.28 2.13
C ILE A 324 -3.59 -0.78 3.42
N GLU A 325 -4.16 0.25 4.05
CA GLU A 325 -3.56 0.98 5.17
C GLU A 325 -4.32 0.78 6.50
N GLY A 326 -3.63 0.27 7.53
CA GLY A 326 -4.01 0.36 8.94
C GLY A 326 -3.55 1.67 9.58
N GLY A 327 -3.94 2.82 9.01
CA GLY A 327 -3.36 4.16 9.25
C GLY A 327 -3.52 4.75 10.66
N SER A 328 -4.01 3.98 11.63
CA SER A 328 -4.33 4.44 12.99
C SER A 328 -3.44 3.83 14.08
N VAL A 329 -2.50 2.94 13.73
CA VAL A 329 -1.47 2.48 14.69
C VAL A 329 -0.53 3.64 15.06
N ASP A 330 -0.13 4.46 14.08
CA ASP A 330 0.59 5.71 14.29
C ASP A 330 -0.13 6.66 15.24
N GLY A 331 -1.39 6.98 14.96
CA GLY A 331 -2.18 7.88 15.81
C GLY A 331 -2.42 7.34 17.22
N ALA A 332 -2.33 6.01 17.43
CA ALA A 332 -2.27 5.41 18.76
C ALA A 332 -0.87 5.60 19.40
N GLY A 333 0.21 5.45 18.63
CA GLY A 333 1.60 5.73 19.04
C GLY A 333 1.82 7.20 19.41
N HIS A 334 1.42 8.16 18.58
CA HIS A 334 1.53 9.60 18.88
C HIS A 334 0.83 9.99 20.19
N GLY A 335 -0.29 9.35 20.53
CA GLY A 335 -1.00 9.57 21.79
C GLY A 335 -0.56 8.67 22.96
N ASN A 336 0.38 7.74 22.75
CA ASN A 336 0.75 6.67 23.68
C ASN A 336 -0.49 5.90 24.20
N LEU A 337 -1.38 5.50 23.29
CA LEU A 337 -2.71 4.95 23.56
C LEU A 337 -2.69 3.41 23.53
N SER A 338 -2.09 2.81 24.57
CA SER A 338 -1.90 1.36 24.69
C SER A 338 -3.15 0.51 24.43
N GLY A 339 -4.34 0.97 24.82
CA GLY A 339 -5.62 0.31 24.50
C GLY A 339 -5.93 0.35 23.00
N ARG A 340 -5.94 1.54 22.40
CA ARG A 340 -6.20 1.76 20.96
C ARG A 340 -5.19 1.05 20.07
N LEU A 341 -3.91 1.02 20.44
CA LEU A 341 -2.85 0.32 19.68
C LEU A 341 -3.23 -1.14 19.39
N ILE A 342 -3.71 -1.85 20.42
CA ILE A 342 -4.12 -3.24 20.30
C ILE A 342 -5.38 -3.36 19.42
N GLU A 343 -6.34 -2.45 19.56
CA GLU A 343 -7.58 -2.46 18.76
C GLU A 343 -7.29 -2.29 17.25
N GLU A 344 -6.51 -1.28 16.87
CA GLU A 344 -6.16 -0.99 15.48
C GLU A 344 -5.28 -2.10 14.87
N GLY A 345 -4.31 -2.62 15.64
CA GLY A 345 -3.49 -3.75 15.21
C GLY A 345 -4.27 -5.05 15.04
N VAL A 346 -5.29 -5.30 15.87
CA VAL A 346 -6.21 -6.43 15.71
C VAL A 346 -7.08 -6.28 14.46
N ASP A 347 -7.52 -5.08 14.10
CA ASP A 347 -8.30 -4.88 12.87
C ASP A 347 -7.45 -4.97 11.61
N PHE A 348 -6.19 -4.49 11.66
CA PHE A 348 -5.21 -4.70 10.60
C PHE A 348 -4.94 -6.18 10.35
N LEU A 349 -4.73 -6.99 11.40
CA LEU A 349 -4.54 -8.44 11.25
C LEU A 349 -5.79 -9.14 10.66
N ARG A 350 -7.00 -8.71 11.00
CA ARG A 350 -8.23 -9.23 10.36
C ARG A 350 -8.31 -8.88 8.88
N ALA A 351 -7.74 -7.75 8.46
CA ALA A 351 -7.63 -7.39 7.06
C ALA A 351 -6.55 -8.23 6.34
N VAL A 352 -5.40 -8.49 6.98
CA VAL A 352 -4.38 -9.44 6.49
C VAL A 352 -5.01 -10.82 6.27
N ASP A 353 -5.73 -11.33 7.27
CA ASP A 353 -6.40 -12.61 7.18
C ASP A 353 -7.45 -12.61 6.05
N ALA A 354 -8.15 -11.50 5.80
CA ALA A 354 -9.09 -11.36 4.68
C ALA A 354 -8.40 -11.40 3.30
N VAL A 355 -7.21 -10.81 3.15
CA VAL A 355 -6.41 -10.97 1.91
C VAL A 355 -5.97 -12.41 1.73
N VAL A 356 -5.41 -13.03 2.78
CA VAL A 356 -4.99 -14.45 2.75
C VAL A 356 -6.16 -15.38 2.43
N GLU A 357 -7.33 -15.10 2.99
CA GLU A 357 -8.60 -15.80 2.72
C GLU A 357 -9.02 -15.67 1.25
N TRP A 358 -8.93 -14.47 0.66
CA TRP A 358 -9.21 -14.24 -0.75
C TRP A 358 -8.20 -14.96 -1.66
N VAL A 359 -6.89 -14.82 -1.43
CA VAL A 359 -5.85 -15.47 -2.26
C VAL A 359 -6.02 -16.99 -2.29
N ASN A 360 -6.40 -17.61 -1.17
CA ASN A 360 -6.61 -19.06 -1.09
C ASN A 360 -7.92 -19.54 -1.75
N ARG A 361 -8.82 -18.65 -2.19
CA ARG A 361 -10.10 -18.99 -2.84
C ARG A 361 -10.19 -18.56 -4.30
N HIS A 362 -9.68 -17.38 -4.64
CA HIS A 362 -9.91 -16.71 -5.92
C HIS A 362 -8.65 -16.66 -6.81
N SER A 363 -7.45 -16.86 -6.23
CA SER A 363 -6.19 -16.91 -6.97
C SER A 363 -5.26 -17.98 -6.36
N ASN A 364 -3.94 -17.75 -6.36
CA ASN A 364 -2.93 -18.62 -5.76
C ASN A 364 -1.62 -17.85 -5.50
N TRP A 365 -0.71 -18.48 -4.74
CA TRP A 365 0.57 -17.89 -4.35
C TRP A 365 1.67 -17.93 -5.43
N ASP A 366 1.44 -18.49 -6.62
CA ASP A 366 2.39 -18.38 -7.74
C ASP A 366 2.20 -17.09 -8.54
N GLU A 367 0.98 -16.56 -8.59
CA GLU A 367 0.61 -15.36 -9.35
C GLU A 367 0.18 -14.17 -8.48
N THR A 368 -0.06 -14.36 -7.17
CA THR A 368 -0.31 -13.27 -6.22
C THR A 368 0.85 -13.04 -5.26
N VAL A 369 1.22 -11.77 -5.08
CA VAL A 369 2.19 -11.29 -4.09
C VAL A 369 1.48 -10.49 -3.00
N LEU A 370 1.79 -10.79 -1.74
CA LEU A 370 1.36 -10.03 -0.56
C LEU A 370 2.61 -9.55 0.20
N ILE A 371 2.78 -8.24 0.29
CA ILE A 371 3.83 -7.56 1.08
C ILE A 371 3.14 -6.80 2.22
N ILE A 372 3.64 -6.94 3.44
CA ILE A 372 3.06 -6.36 4.65
C ILE A 372 4.19 -5.69 5.43
N THR A 373 4.07 -4.39 5.69
CA THR A 373 5.11 -3.58 6.35
C THR A 373 4.47 -2.45 7.17
N ALA A 374 5.30 -1.65 7.84
CA ALA A 374 4.96 -0.26 8.16
C ALA A 374 5.78 0.69 7.27
N ASP A 375 5.50 1.98 7.41
CA ASP A 375 6.19 3.09 6.76
C ASP A 375 7.23 3.75 7.70
N HIS A 376 6.96 3.78 9.01
CA HIS A 376 7.87 4.08 10.13
C HIS A 376 7.39 3.44 11.44
N GLU A 377 8.09 3.69 12.55
CA GLU A 377 7.65 3.33 13.91
C GLU A 377 7.23 4.60 14.65
N THR A 378 6.16 4.57 15.46
CA THR A 378 5.71 5.74 16.24
C THR A 378 5.53 5.43 17.72
N GLY A 379 6.03 6.34 18.57
CA GLY A 379 5.90 6.32 20.02
C GLY A 379 7.09 5.69 20.76
N TYR A 380 8.01 5.05 20.05
CA TYR A 380 9.18 4.34 20.60
C TYR A 380 8.78 3.37 21.72
N LEU A 381 8.01 2.35 21.35
CA LEU A 381 7.45 1.38 22.29
C LEU A 381 8.50 0.33 22.70
N ALA A 382 8.67 0.06 24.00
CA ALA A 382 9.54 -1.03 24.49
C ALA A 382 9.02 -1.64 25.81
N GLY A 383 9.79 -2.58 26.38
CA GLY A 383 9.46 -3.17 27.68
C GLY A 383 9.65 -2.19 28.85
N PRO A 384 8.90 -2.31 29.96
CA PRO A 384 8.92 -1.35 31.06
C PRO A 384 10.30 -1.16 31.71
N GLY A 385 10.65 0.10 31.97
CA GLY A 385 11.93 0.53 32.52
C GLY A 385 13.12 0.32 31.57
N SER A 386 12.92 0.31 30.25
CA SER A 386 13.99 0.51 29.26
C SER A 386 14.55 1.95 29.36
N GLY A 387 15.73 2.20 28.82
CA GLY A 387 16.36 3.52 28.80
C GLY A 387 17.89 3.46 28.97
N PRO A 388 18.59 4.58 28.75
CA PRO A 388 20.05 4.64 28.66
C PRO A 388 20.79 4.21 29.95
N GLU A 389 20.14 4.31 31.11
CA GLU A 389 20.69 3.89 32.42
C GLU A 389 20.37 2.43 32.78
N SER A 390 19.51 1.76 32.01
CA SER A 390 19.06 0.39 32.32
C SER A 390 19.98 -0.68 31.72
N GLN A 391 20.09 -1.82 32.39
CA GLN A 391 20.80 -3.00 31.90
C GLN A 391 19.86 -4.21 31.89
N PRO A 392 19.52 -4.80 30.73
CA PRO A 392 19.80 -4.29 29.37
C PRO A 392 19.09 -2.96 29.09
N MET A 393 19.63 -2.18 28.14
CA MET A 393 19.12 -0.84 27.77
C MET A 393 17.72 -0.88 27.14
N TRP A 394 17.42 -1.94 26.38
CA TRP A 394 16.06 -2.27 25.94
C TRP A 394 15.60 -3.55 26.62
N LYS A 395 14.41 -3.52 27.20
CA LYS A 395 13.75 -4.67 27.84
C LYS A 395 12.64 -5.23 26.94
N PRO A 396 12.37 -6.54 27.00
CA PRO A 396 11.26 -7.15 26.25
C PRO A 396 9.91 -6.74 26.85
N LEU A 397 8.86 -6.74 26.02
CA LEU A 397 7.48 -6.56 26.49
C LEU A 397 7.07 -7.78 27.33
N VAL A 398 6.24 -7.53 28.35
CA VAL A 398 5.80 -8.56 29.31
C VAL A 398 4.44 -9.13 28.88
N GLY A 399 4.39 -10.42 28.59
CA GLY A 399 3.14 -11.12 28.27
C GLY A 399 2.30 -11.35 29.53
N ASN A 400 1.18 -10.62 29.65
CA ASN A 400 0.27 -10.69 30.79
C ASN A 400 -0.87 -11.73 30.62
N GLY A 401 -0.80 -12.55 29.58
CA GLY A 401 -1.82 -13.54 29.21
C GLY A 401 -2.75 -13.09 28.08
N VAL A 402 -3.55 -14.03 27.56
CA VAL A 402 -4.51 -13.77 26.46
C VAL A 402 -5.58 -12.77 26.91
N ASN A 403 -5.91 -11.81 26.03
CA ASN A 403 -6.82 -10.70 26.28
C ASN A 403 -6.45 -9.88 27.54
N LYS A 404 -5.14 -9.73 27.80
CA LYS A 404 -4.58 -8.81 28.80
C LYS A 404 -3.57 -7.89 28.14
N LEU A 405 -3.66 -6.60 28.44
CA LEU A 405 -2.73 -5.59 27.93
C LEU A 405 -1.29 -5.98 28.33
N PRO A 406 -0.35 -6.12 27.39
CA PRO A 406 1.05 -6.43 27.72
C PRO A 406 1.68 -5.34 28.59
N GLY A 407 2.65 -5.72 29.42
CA GLY A 407 3.52 -4.76 30.09
C GLY A 407 4.45 -4.13 29.05
N MET A 408 4.22 -2.86 28.74
CA MET A 408 4.94 -2.08 27.73
C MET A 408 4.90 -0.59 28.08
N GLU A 409 5.90 0.16 27.63
CA GLU A 409 6.12 1.56 27.97
C GLU A 409 6.60 2.34 26.75
N TRP A 410 6.25 3.63 26.69
CA TRP A 410 6.45 4.50 25.53
C TRP A 410 7.55 5.53 25.82
N TYR A 411 8.54 5.65 24.92
CA TYR A 411 9.72 6.50 25.12
C TYR A 411 9.82 7.66 24.12
N SER A 412 8.73 7.95 23.41
CA SER A 412 8.53 9.07 22.49
C SER A 412 7.03 9.47 22.44
N THR A 413 6.71 10.51 21.68
CA THR A 413 5.35 10.82 21.15
C THR A 413 5.46 11.23 19.67
N SER A 414 6.49 10.74 18.99
CA SER A 414 6.92 11.06 17.62
C SER A 414 7.31 9.76 16.92
N HIS A 415 7.39 9.80 15.59
CA HIS A 415 8.01 8.75 14.80
C HIS A 415 9.46 8.50 15.25
N THR A 416 9.99 7.32 14.96
CA THR A 416 11.42 6.98 15.03
C THR A 416 11.91 6.34 13.73
N ASN A 417 13.21 6.48 13.50
CA ASN A 417 14.01 5.78 12.48
C ASN A 417 14.40 4.36 12.96
N SER A 418 13.52 3.70 13.72
CA SER A 418 13.68 2.27 14.04
C SER A 418 13.36 1.43 12.80
N LEU A 419 14.00 0.27 12.65
CA LEU A 419 13.55 -0.70 11.65
C LEU A 419 12.11 -1.14 11.95
N VAL A 420 11.29 -1.18 10.90
CA VAL A 420 9.93 -1.73 10.94
C VAL A 420 9.92 -3.16 10.40
N PRO A 421 8.96 -4.01 10.80
CA PRO A 421 8.88 -5.39 10.32
C PRO A 421 8.30 -5.44 8.91
N LEU A 422 8.86 -6.30 8.07
CA LEU A 422 8.25 -6.72 6.81
C LEU A 422 7.99 -8.23 6.84
N TYR A 423 6.79 -8.62 6.43
CA TYR A 423 6.36 -9.98 6.15
C TYR A 423 5.89 -10.05 4.70
N ALA A 424 6.33 -11.05 3.93
CA ALA A 424 5.83 -11.22 2.56
C ALA A 424 5.66 -12.68 2.13
N ARG A 425 4.72 -12.91 1.22
CA ARG A 425 4.30 -14.23 0.71
C ARG A 425 3.91 -14.16 -0.76
N GLY A 426 4.10 -15.26 -1.47
CA GLY A 426 3.95 -15.38 -2.92
C GLY A 426 5.30 -15.62 -3.59
N ARG A 427 5.34 -16.37 -4.70
CA ARG A 427 6.57 -16.84 -5.35
C ARG A 427 7.55 -15.71 -5.68
N ALA A 428 7.03 -14.56 -6.10
CA ALA A 428 7.86 -13.39 -6.41
C ALA A 428 8.27 -12.56 -5.18
N ALA A 429 7.63 -12.73 -4.02
CA ALA A 429 8.01 -12.04 -2.78
C ALA A 429 9.42 -12.44 -2.31
N GLU A 430 9.87 -13.67 -2.63
CA GLU A 430 11.21 -14.16 -2.33
C GLU A 430 12.33 -13.25 -2.89
N ALA A 431 12.05 -12.46 -3.94
CA ALA A 431 12.99 -11.49 -4.49
C ALA A 431 13.44 -10.43 -3.47
N LEU A 432 12.63 -10.10 -2.45
CA LEU A 432 13.01 -9.17 -1.37
C LEU A 432 14.24 -9.67 -0.59
N THR A 433 14.42 -10.99 -0.45
CA THR A 433 15.58 -11.57 0.25
C THR A 433 16.91 -11.29 -0.46
N LYS A 434 16.86 -10.94 -1.76
CA LYS A 434 18.03 -10.57 -2.59
C LYS A 434 18.34 -9.06 -2.55
N ARG A 435 17.49 -8.26 -1.88
CA ARG A 435 17.59 -6.80 -1.75
C ARG A 435 18.09 -6.35 -0.37
N VAL A 436 18.57 -7.29 0.45
CA VAL A 436 19.09 -7.02 1.80
C VAL A 436 20.27 -6.05 1.72
N VAL A 437 20.14 -4.90 2.39
CA VAL A 437 21.15 -3.82 2.43
C VAL A 437 22.02 -3.89 3.69
N GLY A 438 21.59 -4.62 4.71
CA GLY A 438 22.32 -4.80 5.97
C GLY A 438 21.68 -5.84 6.89
N LYS A 439 22.33 -6.08 8.03
CA LYS A 439 21.85 -6.99 9.08
C LYS A 439 21.87 -6.28 10.43
N ASP A 440 20.72 -6.29 11.10
CA ASP A 440 20.55 -5.82 12.46
C ASP A 440 20.73 -6.98 13.47
N PRO A 441 21.42 -6.77 14.60
CA PRO A 441 21.71 -7.85 15.57
C PRO A 441 20.47 -8.39 16.31
N VAL A 442 19.32 -7.69 16.25
CA VAL A 442 18.07 -8.08 16.94
C VAL A 442 16.91 -8.30 15.96
N ARG A 443 16.83 -7.51 14.88
CA ARG A 443 15.78 -7.56 13.85
C ARG A 443 16.14 -8.41 12.64
N GLY A 444 17.40 -8.80 12.48
CA GLY A 444 17.86 -9.65 11.38
C GLY A 444 18.15 -8.86 10.10
N ASP A 445 18.06 -9.55 8.96
CA ASP A 445 18.36 -8.97 7.65
C ASP A 445 17.31 -7.92 7.25
N TYR A 446 17.74 -6.77 6.74
CA TYR A 446 16.85 -5.65 6.39
C TYR A 446 17.09 -5.07 5.00
N ILE A 447 16.03 -4.50 4.43
CA ILE A 447 16.01 -3.77 3.15
C ILE A 447 15.78 -2.27 3.41
N ASP A 448 15.88 -1.44 2.38
CA ASP A 448 15.35 -0.07 2.42
C ASP A 448 13.90 -0.01 1.91
N ASN A 449 13.05 0.91 2.40
CA ASN A 449 11.65 0.98 1.96
C ASN A 449 11.48 1.27 0.45
N THR A 450 12.49 1.85 -0.22
CA THR A 450 12.47 1.96 -1.70
C THR A 450 12.52 0.61 -2.43
N GLU A 451 13.03 -0.44 -1.80
CA GLU A 451 13.11 -1.79 -2.38
C GLU A 451 11.73 -2.47 -2.51
N VAL A 452 10.72 -2.00 -1.78
CA VAL A 452 9.32 -2.40 -1.98
C VAL A 452 8.82 -1.89 -3.33
N GLY A 453 8.92 -0.58 -3.58
CA GLY A 453 8.48 0.03 -4.84
C GLY A 453 9.24 -0.51 -6.04
N LYS A 454 10.57 -0.60 -5.95
CA LYS A 454 11.43 -1.18 -6.99
C LYS A 454 11.05 -2.61 -7.36
N LEU A 455 10.72 -3.46 -6.37
CA LEU A 455 10.23 -4.80 -6.66
C LEU A 455 8.89 -4.75 -7.40
N ILE A 456 7.93 -3.94 -6.96
CA ILE A 456 6.62 -3.86 -7.61
C ILE A 456 6.77 -3.37 -9.06
N PHE A 457 7.64 -2.39 -9.35
CA PHE A 457 7.99 -1.99 -10.72
C PHE A 457 8.63 -3.11 -11.55
N GLU A 458 9.41 -4.01 -10.96
CA GLU A 458 9.96 -5.19 -11.65
C GLU A 458 8.92 -6.30 -11.89
N LEU A 459 7.81 -6.32 -11.13
CA LEU A 459 6.68 -7.22 -11.36
C LEU A 459 5.65 -6.65 -12.35
N LEU A 460 5.81 -5.39 -12.76
CA LEU A 460 4.98 -4.66 -13.72
C LEU A 460 5.80 -4.32 -14.98
N GLN A 461 6.33 -5.37 -15.65
CA GLN A 461 7.11 -5.29 -16.88
C GLN A 461 6.41 -5.98 -18.05
#